data_AF-A0A382K7L8-F1
#
_entry.id   AF-A0A382K7L8-F1
#
_cell.length_a   1.000
_cell.length_b   1.000
_cell.length_c   1.000
_cell.angle_alpha   90.00
_cell.angle_beta   90.00
_cell.angle_gamma   90.00
#
_symmetry.space_group_name_H-M   'P 1'
#
loop_
_entity.id
_entity.type
_entity.pdbx_description
1 polymer ?
#
loop_
_entity_poly.entity_id
_entity_poly.type
_entity_poly.pdbx_seq_one_letter_code
_entity_poly.pdbx_strand_id
1 'polypeptide(L)' 'MKNICDWNNCFEIGEYKAPIEKDNSKNYRLLCLNHVKEFNKNWNYFSGMNDEQIYEFL' A
#
# COMPACT_ATOMS: atom_id res chain seq x y z
N MET A 1 8.70 -18.84 -8.11
CA MET A 1 9.36 -17.60 -8.55
C MET A 1 9.21 -16.56 -7.44
N LYS A 2 10.28 -15.86 -7.08
CA LYS A 2 10.20 -14.75 -6.12
C LYS A 2 9.78 -13.49 -6.87
N ASN A 3 8.88 -12.71 -6.29
CA ASN A 3 8.51 -11.41 -6.85
C ASN A 3 9.59 -10.39 -6.48
N ILE A 4 9.92 -9.50 -7.41
CA ILE A 4 10.80 -8.36 -7.16
C ILE A 4 9.96 -7.21 -6.63
N CYS A 5 10.54 -6.40 -5.75
CA CYS A 5 9.93 -5.20 -5.22
C CYS A 5 9.50 -4.27 -6.36
N ASP A 6 8.22 -3.92 -6.39
CA ASP A 6 7.59 -3.04 -7.38
C ASP A 6 7.82 -1.55 -7.06
N TRP A 7 9.00 -1.23 -6.52
CA TRP A 7 9.41 0.14 -6.25
C TRP A 7 10.47 0.55 -7.27
N ASN A 8 10.44 1.82 -7.67
CA ASN A 8 11.36 2.34 -8.68
C ASN A 8 12.81 2.06 -8.30
N ASN A 9 13.55 1.44 -9.23
CA ASN A 9 14.96 1.07 -9.05
C ASN A 9 15.26 0.17 -7.85
N CYS A 10 14.31 -0.69 -7.44
CA CYS A 10 14.52 -1.68 -6.40
C CYS A 10 14.62 -3.10 -6.99
N PHE A 11 15.67 -3.83 -6.60
CA PHE A 11 15.90 -5.23 -7.02
C PHE A 11 15.77 -6.23 -5.87
N GLU A 12 15.31 -5.76 -4.70
CA GLU A 12 15.07 -6.59 -3.53
C GLU A 12 13.84 -7.49 -3.73
N ILE A 13 13.72 -8.54 -2.91
CA ILE A 13 12.56 -9.43 -2.94
C ILE A 13 11.34 -8.68 -2.39
N GLY A 14 10.26 -8.67 -3.16
CA GLY A 14 8.95 -8.14 -2.78
C GLY A 14 8.10 -9.21 -2.11
N GLU A 15 7.93 -9.11 -0.79
CA GLU A 15 7.16 -10.08 0.01
C GLU A 15 5.94 -9.44 0.70
N TYR A 16 5.87 -8.11 0.75
CA TYR A 16 4.84 -7.36 1.45
C TYR A 16 3.84 -6.74 0.48
N LYS A 17 2.55 -6.96 0.69
CA LYS A 17 1.50 -6.38 -0.14
C LYS A 17 1.23 -4.93 0.28
N ALA A 18 1.13 -4.04 -0.71
CA ALA A 18 0.68 -2.67 -0.54
C ALA A 18 -0.46 -2.38 -1.54
N PRO A 19 -1.57 -1.76 -1.12
CA PRO A 19 -2.64 -1.35 -2.03
C PRO A 19 -2.14 -0.36 -3.08
N ILE A 20 -2.68 -0.45 -4.29
CA ILE A 20 -2.39 0.51 -5.37
C ILE A 20 -3.37 1.69 -5.32
N GLU A 21 -4.60 1.44 -4.87
CA GLU A 21 -5.71 2.37 -4.84
C GLU A 21 -6.44 2.24 -3.48
N LYS A 22 -7.15 3.32 -3.08
CA LYS A 22 -7.90 3.37 -1.81
C LYS A 22 -9.29 2.78 -1.92
N ASP A 23 -9.85 2.77 -3.13
CA ASP A 23 -11.06 2.03 -3.43
C ASP A 23 -10.75 0.55 -3.16
N ASN A 24 -11.67 -0.21 -2.57
CA ASN A 24 -11.48 -1.60 -2.08
C ASN A 24 -11.12 -2.65 -3.16
N SER A 25 -10.50 -2.20 -4.24
CA SER A 25 -9.81 -2.96 -5.24
C SER A 25 -8.88 -4.00 -4.62
N LYS A 26 -8.95 -5.20 -5.20
CA LYS A 26 -8.07 -6.31 -4.86
C LYS A 26 -6.68 -6.16 -5.48
N ASN A 27 -6.39 -5.02 -6.10
CA ASN A 27 -5.10 -4.71 -6.69
C ASN A 27 -4.09 -4.35 -5.61
N TYR A 28 -2.99 -5.10 -5.60
CA TYR A 28 -1.86 -4.84 -4.73
C TYR A 28 -0.56 -4.96 -5.51
N ARG A 29 0.43 -4.20 -5.07
CA ARG A 29 1.83 -4.37 -5.47
C ARG A 29 2.61 -5.06 -4.38
N LEU A 30 3.72 -5.69 -4.76
CA LEU A 30 4.61 -6.36 -3.81
C LEU A 30 5.85 -5.52 -3.58
N LEU A 31 6.11 -5.17 -2.32
CA LEU A 31 7.21 -4.33 -1.89
C LEU A 31 8.14 -5.10 -0.96
N CYS A 32 9.41 -4.69 -0.91
CA CYS A 32 10.35 -5.16 0.11
C CYS A 32 10.07 -4.48 1.45
N LEU A 33 10.71 -4.95 2.53
CA LEU A 33 10.50 -4.42 3.88
C LEU A 33 10.76 -2.91 3.98
N ASN A 34 11.77 -2.41 3.26
CA ASN A 34 12.10 -0.98 3.29
C ASN A 34 10.98 -0.15 2.66
N HIS A 35 10.53 -0.53 1.47
CA HIS A 35 9.55 0.22 0.70
C HIS A 35 8.12 0.09 1.24
N VAL A 36 7.73 -1.05 1.82
CA VAL A 36 6.42 -1.13 2.48
C VAL A 36 6.32 -0.20 3.69
N LYS A 37 7.43 0.00 4.44
CA LYS A 37 7.48 0.96 5.53
C LYS A 37 7.37 2.40 5.02
N GLU A 38 8.09 2.73 3.94
CA GLU A 38 8.00 4.04 3.31
C GLU A 38 6.61 4.32 2.74
N PHE A 39 6.00 3.31 2.12
CA PHE A 39 4.62 3.36 1.65
C PHE A 39 3.66 3.64 2.81
N ASN A 40 3.68 2.82 3.86
CA ASN A 40 2.77 2.94 5.00
C ASN A 40 2.90 4.28 5.73
N LYS A 41 4.08 4.90 5.76
CA LYS A 41 4.28 6.24 6.33
C LYS A 41 3.54 7.33 5.56
N ASN A 42 3.44 7.19 4.24
CA ASN A 42 2.83 8.18 3.36
C ASN A 42 1.40 7.79 2.93
N TRP A 43 0.94 6.60 3.31
CA TRP A 43 -0.37 6.10 2.93
C TRP A 43 -1.39 6.38 4.02
N ASN A 44 -2.27 7.34 3.75
CA ASN A 44 -3.46 7.55 4.56
C ASN A 44 -4.69 7.07 3.78
N TYR A 45 -5.24 5.91 4.19
CA TYR A 45 -6.43 5.32 3.58
C TYR A 45 -7.63 6.29 3.60
N PHE A 46 -7.85 6.95 4.73
CA PHE A 46 -8.97 7.88 4.95
C PHE A 46 -8.70 9.31 4.47
N SER A 47 -7.56 9.57 3.82
CA SER A 47 -7.26 10.93 3.33
C SER A 47 -8.30 11.35 2.28
N GLY A 48 -9.04 12.42 2.59
CA GLY A 48 -10.12 12.97 1.77
C GLY A 48 -11.52 12.58 2.25
N MET A 49 -11.64 11.70 3.26
CA MET A 49 -12.90 11.38 3.92
C MET A 49 -13.16 12.32 5.09
N ASN A 50 -14.42 12.64 5.33
CA ASN A 50 -14.85 13.34 6.54
C ASN A 50 -15.05 12.34 7.70
N ASP A 51 -15.25 12.85 8.91
CA ASP A 51 -15.40 12.01 10.10
C ASP A 51 -16.59 11.05 9.98
N GLU A 52 -17.72 11.50 9.43
CA GLU A 52 -18.92 10.68 9.23
C GLU A 52 -18.64 9.49 8.30
N GLN A 53 -17.95 9.70 7.18
CA GLN A 53 -17.53 8.66 6.24
C GLN A 53 -16.53 7.68 6.86
N ILE A 54 -15.65 8.15 7.76
CA ILE A 54 -14.75 7.28 8.52
C ILE A 54 -15.56 6.42 9.49
N TYR A 55 -16.53 7.01 10.19
CA TYR A 55 -17.41 6.28 11.11
C TYR A 55 -18.30 5.26 10.41
N GLU A 56 -18.78 5.52 9.19
CA GLU A 56 -19.53 4.53 8.41
C GLU A 56 -18.68 3.34 7.95
N PHE A 57 -17.35 3.51 7.88
CA PHE A 57 -16.43 2.43 7.47
C PHE A 57 -15.99 1.53 8.63
N LEU A 58 -15.92 2.04 9.86
CA LEU A 58 -15.47 1.32 11.08
C LEU A 58 -16.55 0.38 11.64
#